data_AF-A8FB32-F1
#
_entry.id   AF-A8FB32-F1
#
_cell.length_a   1.000
_cell.length_b   1.000
_cell.length_c   1.000
_cell.angle_alpha   90.00
_cell.angle_beta   90.00
_cell.angle_gamma   90.00
#
_symmetry.space_group_name_H-M   'P 1'
#
loop_
_entity.id
_entity.type
_entity.pdbx_description
1 polymer ?
#
loop_
_entity_poly.entity_id
_entity_poly.type
_entity_poly.pdbx_seq_one_letter_code
_entity_poly.pdbx_strand_id
1 'polypeptide(L)'
;MEQATLKKMRTKQIAVSNLIVCIMIVAFFILFQMFDIRFTHFFLCLGFIMLFLSIYGFIKKGSTKSFIPIFEQIAIYEKEKLGEEWEKEKRSENISRVVLSGLMFLQSFSFQDVTNPFLNIQPILLLFLLFVTLALINLSMLYRFRKIDRSTEGELKGFTKESNMMSLVLGLLSAIIIVGFIVTFLLP
;
A
#
# COMPACT_ATOMS: atom_id res chain seq x y z
N MET A 1 22.68 -0.29 15.21
CA MET A 1 23.10 -0.17 13.79
C MET A 1 23.77 1.18 13.58
N GLU A 2 24.90 1.24 12.88
CA GLU A 2 25.59 2.49 12.57
C GLU A 2 24.74 3.38 11.65
N GLN A 3 24.78 4.72 11.85
CA GLN A 3 23.93 5.67 11.11
C GLN A 3 24.11 5.60 9.58
N ALA A 4 25.35 5.40 9.11
CA ALA A 4 25.64 5.27 7.68
C ALA A 4 24.95 4.03 7.07
N THR A 5 24.96 2.92 7.80
CA THR A 5 24.31 1.67 7.41
C THR A 5 22.79 1.81 7.39
N LEU A 6 22.22 2.47 8.40
CA LEU A 6 20.78 2.76 8.45
C LEU A 6 20.34 3.62 7.26
N LYS A 7 21.06 4.69 6.95
CA LYS A 7 20.76 5.56 5.80
C LYS A 7 20.78 4.77 4.49
N LYS A 8 21.80 3.94 4.28
CA LYS A 8 21.92 3.08 3.09
C LYS A 8 20.75 2.11 2.98
N MET A 9 20.32 1.50 4.09
CA MET A 9 19.17 0.61 4.14
C MET A 9 17.87 1.34 3.77
N ARG A 10 17.60 2.52 4.34
CA ARG A 10 16.40 3.33 4.04
C ARG A 10 16.36 3.82 2.59
N THR A 11 17.50 4.23 2.01
CA THR A 11 17.56 4.60 0.59
C THR A 11 17.25 3.41 -0.31
N LYS A 12 17.78 2.22 0.00
CA LYS A 12 17.44 0.98 -0.73
C LYS A 12 15.96 0.61 -0.58
N GLN A 13 15.38 0.78 0.61
CA GLN A 13 13.94 0.58 0.84
C GLN A 13 13.10 1.42 -0.12
N ILE A 14 13.39 2.72 -0.17
CA ILE A 14 12.67 3.66 -1.05
C ILE A 14 12.82 3.24 -2.51
N ALA A 15 14.05 2.99 -2.96
CA ALA A 15 14.34 2.65 -4.35
C ALA A 15 13.62 1.35 -4.78
N VAL A 16 13.69 0.30 -3.96
CA VAL A 16 13.06 -0.99 -4.25
C VAL A 16 11.54 -0.88 -4.19
N SER A 17 10.97 -0.20 -3.20
CA SER A 17 9.52 0.01 -3.12
C SER A 17 8.97 0.77 -4.32
N ASN A 18 9.63 1.88 -4.71
CA ASN A 18 9.19 2.67 -5.87
C ASN A 18 9.31 1.87 -7.18
N LEU A 19 10.41 1.11 -7.35
CA LEU A 19 10.58 0.24 -8.51
C LEU A 19 9.48 -0.82 -8.61
N ILE A 20 9.16 -1.49 -7.51
CA ILE A 20 8.08 -2.50 -7.45
C ILE A 20 6.74 -1.86 -7.83
N VAL A 21 6.43 -0.68 -7.28
CA VAL A 21 5.18 0.04 -7.58
C VAL A 21 5.08 0.40 -9.06
N CYS A 22 6.16 0.93 -9.65
CA CYS A 22 6.20 1.24 -11.08
C CYS A 22 5.98 -0.02 -11.93
N ILE A 23 6.67 -1.12 -11.62
CA ILE A 23 6.50 -2.39 -12.32
C ILE A 23 5.07 -2.89 -12.21
N MET A 24 4.48 -2.86 -11.00
CA MET A 24 3.10 -3.32 -10.79
C MET A 24 2.09 -2.48 -11.56
N ILE A 25 2.21 -1.15 -11.57
CA ILE A 25 1.28 -0.27 -12.30
C ILE A 25 1.40 -0.47 -13.81
N VAL A 26 2.61 -0.59 -14.34
CA VAL A 26 2.82 -0.85 -15.78
C VAL A 26 2.28 -2.23 -16.16
N ALA A 27 2.61 -3.27 -15.40
CA ALA A 27 2.12 -4.63 -15.64
C ALA A 27 0.59 -4.68 -15.57
N PHE A 28 0.00 -4.02 -14.57
CA PHE A 28 -1.44 -3.88 -14.42
C PHE A 28 -2.08 -3.25 -15.66
N PHE A 29 -1.52 -2.14 -16.15
CA PHE A 29 -2.04 -1.44 -17.32
C PHE A 29 -1.97 -2.32 -18.58
N ILE A 30 -0.85 -3.01 -18.80
CA ILE A 30 -0.68 -3.93 -19.93
C ILE A 30 -1.72 -5.06 -19.87
N LEU A 31 -1.90 -5.69 -18.70
CA LEU A 31 -2.89 -6.76 -18.54
C LEU A 31 -4.31 -6.27 -18.83
N PHE A 32 -4.66 -5.08 -18.36
CA PHE A 32 -5.98 -4.50 -18.63
C PHE A 32 -6.23 -4.24 -20.10
N GLN A 33 -5.24 -3.69 -20.81
CA GLN A 33 -5.33 -3.43 -22.24
C GLN A 33 -5.41 -4.71 -23.09
N MET A 34 -4.76 -5.79 -22.64
CA MET A 34 -4.73 -7.05 -23.40
C MET A 34 -5.97 -7.93 -23.21
N PHE A 35 -6.58 -7.93 -22.01
CA PHE A 35 -7.55 -8.97 -21.62
C PHE A 35 -8.99 -8.46 -21.47
N ASP A 36 -9.27 -7.20 -21.79
CA ASP A 36 -10.61 -6.59 -21.75
C ASP A 36 -11.39 -6.91 -20.46
N ILE A 37 -10.67 -6.83 -19.32
CA ILE A 37 -11.14 -7.33 -18.03
C ILE A 37 -12.27 -6.44 -17.49
N ARG A 38 -13.46 -7.01 -17.32
CA ARG A 38 -14.59 -6.31 -16.67
C ARG A 38 -14.28 -6.01 -15.19
N PHE A 39 -14.81 -4.89 -14.70
CA PHE A 39 -14.61 -4.41 -13.31
C PHE A 39 -15.03 -5.43 -12.25
N THR A 40 -16.13 -6.15 -12.49
CA THR A 40 -16.58 -7.24 -11.62
C THR A 40 -15.48 -8.27 -11.38
N HIS A 41 -14.87 -8.79 -12.45
CA HIS A 41 -13.82 -9.80 -12.35
C HIS A 41 -12.56 -9.22 -11.70
N PHE A 42 -12.22 -7.97 -12.05
CA PHE A 42 -11.09 -7.30 -11.44
C PHE A 42 -11.21 -7.19 -9.92
N PHE A 43 -12.30 -6.62 -9.42
CA PHE A 43 -12.52 -6.46 -7.99
C PHE A 43 -12.69 -7.81 -7.28
N LEU A 44 -13.29 -8.80 -7.94
CA LEU A 44 -13.38 -10.16 -7.41
C LEU A 44 -11.99 -10.77 -7.20
N CYS A 45 -11.13 -10.73 -8.22
CA CYS A 45 -9.76 -11.21 -8.13
C CYS A 45 -8.97 -10.45 -7.06
N LEU A 46 -9.09 -9.12 -7.02
CA LEU A 46 -8.41 -8.30 -6.02
C LEU A 46 -8.88 -8.64 -4.60
N GLY A 47 -10.18 -8.87 -4.41
CA GLY A 47 -10.76 -9.34 -3.15
C GLY A 47 -10.17 -10.66 -2.69
N PHE A 48 -10.06 -11.66 -3.58
CA PHE A 48 -9.42 -12.93 -3.27
C PHE A 48 -7.92 -12.79 -2.94
N ILE A 49 -7.19 -11.98 -3.70
CA ILE A 49 -5.76 -11.73 -3.45
C ILE A 49 -5.58 -11.11 -2.06
N MET A 50 -6.36 -10.08 -1.72
CA MET A 50 -6.28 -9.42 -0.41
C MET A 50 -6.65 -10.37 0.73
N LEU A 51 -7.67 -11.21 0.55
CA LEU A 51 -8.07 -12.21 1.53
C LEU A 51 -6.96 -13.22 1.78
N PHE A 52 -6.40 -13.78 0.70
CA PHE A 52 -5.29 -14.74 0.79
C PHE A 52 -4.06 -14.13 1.47
N LEU A 53 -3.67 -12.91 1.09
CA LEU A 53 -2.56 -12.19 1.73
C LEU A 53 -2.81 -11.92 3.21
N SER A 54 -4.06 -11.69 3.61
CA SER A 54 -4.43 -11.53 5.02
C SER A 54 -4.34 -12.84 5.80
N ILE A 55 -4.91 -13.93 5.26
CA ILE A 55 -4.84 -15.27 5.87
C ILE A 55 -3.39 -15.70 6.03
N TYR A 56 -2.58 -15.58 4.98
CA TYR A 56 -1.15 -15.86 5.04
C TYR A 56 -0.44 -15.00 6.09
N GLY A 57 -0.79 -13.71 6.18
CA GLY A 57 -0.28 -12.79 7.19
C GLY A 57 -0.60 -13.22 8.62
N PHE A 58 -1.81 -13.70 8.89
CA PHE A 58 -2.21 -14.22 10.21
C PHE A 58 -1.47 -15.52 10.56
N ILE A 59 -1.32 -16.44 9.61
CA ILE A 59 -0.58 -17.69 9.81
C ILE A 59 0.88 -17.40 10.17
N LYS A 60 1.47 -16.39 9.54
CA LYS A 60 2.88 -16.02 9.70
C LYS A 60 3.21 -15.32 11.03
N LYS A 61 2.20 -14.90 11.82
CA LYS A 61 2.33 -14.37 13.20
C LYS A 61 3.51 -13.40 13.41
N GLY A 62 3.61 -12.36 12.57
CA GLY A 62 4.62 -11.31 12.75
C GLY A 62 6.07 -11.71 12.42
N SER A 63 6.28 -12.82 11.70
CA SER A 63 7.60 -13.19 11.19
C SER A 63 8.15 -12.12 10.23
N THR A 64 9.45 -11.84 10.37
CA THR A 64 10.21 -10.85 9.60
C THR A 64 10.70 -11.36 8.24
N LYS A 65 10.58 -12.68 7.97
CA LYS A 65 11.08 -13.30 6.74
C LYS A 65 10.52 -12.61 5.51
N SER A 66 11.34 -12.35 4.50
CA SER A 66 10.86 -11.77 3.24
C SER A 66 11.51 -12.46 2.05
N PHE A 67 10.81 -12.52 0.93
CA PHE A 67 11.40 -12.97 -0.32
C PHE A 67 12.46 -11.99 -0.83
N ILE A 68 12.29 -10.69 -0.51
CA ILE A 68 13.24 -9.64 -0.89
C ILE A 68 14.08 -9.30 0.33
N PRO A 69 15.42 -9.56 0.31
CA PRO A 69 16.28 -9.46 1.48
C PRO A 69 16.27 -8.08 2.16
N ILE A 70 16.14 -6.99 1.40
CA ILE A 70 16.10 -5.65 2.00
C ILE A 70 14.91 -5.48 2.95
N PHE A 71 13.75 -6.03 2.60
CA PHE A 71 12.55 -5.94 3.45
C PHE A 71 12.66 -6.81 4.69
N GLU A 72 13.38 -7.93 4.62
CA GLU A 72 13.68 -8.74 5.81
C GLU A 72 14.60 -7.97 6.77
N GLN A 73 15.67 -7.35 6.26
CA GLN A 73 16.57 -6.53 7.08
C GLN A 73 15.82 -5.39 7.79
N ILE A 74 14.94 -4.71 7.06
CA ILE A 74 14.09 -3.64 7.62
C ILE A 74 13.14 -4.20 8.67
N ALA A 75 12.49 -5.34 8.41
CA ALA A 75 11.53 -5.93 9.32
C ALA A 75 12.20 -6.39 10.63
N ILE A 76 13.43 -6.92 10.56
CA ILE A 76 14.21 -7.26 11.76
C ILE A 76 14.48 -6.00 12.58
N TYR A 77 15.03 -4.96 11.94
CA TYR A 77 15.35 -3.70 12.61
C TYR A 77 14.11 -3.02 13.23
N GLU A 78 13.00 -2.96 12.50
CA GLU A 78 11.76 -2.33 13.00
C GLU A 78 11.10 -3.17 14.10
N LYS A 79 11.17 -4.50 14.03
CA LYS A 79 10.67 -5.39 15.09
C LYS A 79 11.46 -5.19 16.38
N GLU A 80 12.79 -5.10 16.30
CA GLU A 80 13.64 -4.80 17.46
C GLU A 80 13.31 -3.45 18.09
N LYS A 81 12.96 -2.44 17.28
CA LYS A 81 12.61 -1.09 17.75
C LYS A 81 11.21 -0.97 18.34
N LEU A 82 10.23 -1.62 17.72
CA LEU A 82 8.81 -1.48 18.08
C LEU A 82 8.38 -2.47 19.18
N GLY A 83 9.11 -3.57 19.38
CA GLY A 83 8.78 -4.57 20.39
C GLY A 83 7.35 -5.10 20.19
N GLU A 84 6.51 -5.00 21.22
CA GLU A 84 5.10 -5.43 21.16
C GLU A 84 4.24 -4.66 20.16
N GLU A 85 4.58 -3.40 19.86
CA GLU A 85 3.85 -2.61 18.86
C GLU A 85 4.01 -3.17 17.45
N TRP A 86 5.09 -3.92 17.18
CA TRP A 86 5.26 -4.61 15.90
C TRP A 86 4.13 -5.63 15.65
N GLU A 87 3.82 -6.45 16.65
CA GLU A 87 2.78 -7.49 16.53
C GLU A 87 1.39 -6.86 16.43
N LYS A 88 1.14 -5.75 17.14
CA LYS A 88 -0.10 -4.96 17.01
C LYS A 88 -0.23 -4.36 15.62
N GLU A 89 0.84 -3.76 15.09
CA GLU A 89 0.87 -3.21 13.73
C GLU A 89 0.59 -4.29 12.69
N LYS A 90 1.27 -5.45 12.78
CA LYS A 90 1.06 -6.57 11.85
C LYS A 90 -0.35 -7.14 11.92
N ARG A 91 -0.92 -7.27 13.12
CA ARG A 91 -2.31 -7.70 13.29
C ARG A 91 -3.28 -6.69 12.68
N SER A 92 -3.07 -5.40 12.94
CA SER A 92 -3.90 -4.32 12.40
C SER A 92 -3.84 -4.29 10.87
N GLU A 93 -2.65 -4.44 10.28
CA GLU A 93 -2.44 -4.50 8.83
C GLU A 93 -3.25 -5.65 8.20
N ASN A 94 -3.20 -6.85 8.80
CA ASN A 94 -3.96 -8.00 8.32
C ASN A 94 -5.48 -7.80 8.45
N ILE A 95 -5.96 -7.21 9.56
CA ILE A 95 -7.37 -6.85 9.74
C ILE A 95 -7.81 -5.87 8.64
N SER A 96 -7.03 -4.82 8.38
CA SER A 96 -7.32 -3.86 7.31
C SER A 96 -7.41 -4.54 5.94
N ARG A 97 -6.55 -5.53 5.66
CA ARG A 97 -6.65 -6.33 4.42
C ARG A 97 -7.93 -7.16 4.33
N VAL A 98 -8.44 -7.71 5.44
CA VAL A 98 -9.75 -8.40 5.45
C VAL A 98 -10.86 -7.40 5.14
N VAL A 99 -10.85 -6.23 5.78
CA VAL A 99 -11.85 -5.18 5.52
C VAL A 99 -11.82 -4.75 4.06
N LEU A 100 -10.63 -4.48 3.51
CA LEU A 100 -10.47 -4.11 2.11
C LEU A 100 -10.93 -5.22 1.17
N SER A 101 -10.65 -6.49 1.48
CA SER A 101 -11.14 -7.63 0.70
C SER A 101 -12.68 -7.66 0.66
N GLY A 102 -13.34 -7.48 1.81
CA GLY A 102 -14.80 -7.38 1.89
C GLY A 102 -15.35 -6.23 1.04
N LEU A 103 -14.70 -5.06 1.09
CA LEU A 103 -15.05 -3.92 0.23
C LEU A 103 -14.87 -4.25 -1.25
N MET A 104 -13.80 -4.92 -1.66
CA MET A 104 -13.59 -5.33 -3.06
C MET A 104 -14.68 -6.30 -3.54
N PHE A 105 -15.10 -7.26 -2.70
CA PHE A 105 -16.21 -8.13 -3.05
C PHE A 105 -17.52 -7.35 -3.22
N LEU A 106 -17.83 -6.41 -2.32
CA LEU A 106 -19.00 -5.54 -2.47
C LEU A 106 -18.95 -4.74 -3.79
N GLN A 107 -17.79 -4.14 -4.11
CA GLN A 107 -17.61 -3.42 -5.38
C GLN A 107 -17.79 -4.33 -6.61
N SER A 108 -17.35 -5.58 -6.53
CA SER A 108 -17.57 -6.56 -7.61
C SER A 108 -19.06 -6.76 -7.91
N PHE A 109 -19.90 -6.88 -6.87
CA PHE A 109 -21.35 -7.00 -7.03
C PHE A 109 -22.02 -5.70 -7.50
N SER A 110 -21.50 -4.54 -7.11
CA SER A 110 -22.07 -3.24 -7.50
C SER A 110 -21.78 -2.84 -8.95
N PHE A 111 -20.70 -3.34 -9.56
CA PHE A 111 -20.26 -2.93 -10.90
C PHE A 111 -20.51 -3.98 -12.00
N GLN A 112 -21.55 -4.81 -11.88
CA GLN A 112 -21.87 -5.88 -12.84
C GLN A 112 -22.11 -5.39 -14.27
N ASP A 113 -22.73 -4.22 -14.42
CA ASP A 113 -23.14 -3.68 -15.72
C ASP A 113 -22.15 -2.64 -16.28
N VAL A 114 -21.04 -2.39 -15.61
CA VAL A 114 -20.03 -1.42 -16.06
C VAL A 114 -19.02 -2.13 -16.97
N THR A 115 -19.29 -2.09 -18.28
CA THR A 115 -18.35 -2.52 -19.31
C THR A 115 -17.30 -1.45 -19.58
N ASN A 116 -16.03 -1.80 -19.32
CA ASN A 116 -14.81 -1.12 -19.77
C ASN A 116 -14.75 0.42 -19.77
N PRO A 117 -14.64 1.07 -18.61
CA PRO A 117 -14.20 2.46 -18.53
C PRO A 117 -12.69 2.61 -18.75
N PHE A 118 -11.93 1.50 -18.81
CA PHE A 118 -10.46 1.53 -18.86
C PHE A 118 -9.84 1.49 -20.26
N LEU A 119 -10.57 1.04 -21.28
CA LEU A 119 -10.11 1.07 -22.68
C LEU A 119 -9.81 2.50 -23.15
N ASN A 120 -10.46 3.50 -22.54
CA ASN A 120 -10.25 4.92 -22.79
C ASN A 120 -9.56 5.64 -21.61
N ILE A 121 -8.81 4.94 -20.75
CA ILE A 121 -7.94 5.66 -19.79
C ILE A 121 -6.98 6.51 -20.61
N GLN A 122 -7.16 7.82 -20.51
CA GLN A 122 -6.21 8.76 -21.05
C GLN A 122 -4.86 8.54 -20.33
N PRO A 123 -3.73 8.47 -21.06
CA PRO A 123 -2.40 8.30 -20.45
C PRO A 123 -2.11 9.31 -19.33
N ILE A 124 -2.71 10.50 -19.39
CA ILE A 124 -2.63 11.53 -18.35
C ILE A 124 -3.16 11.04 -16.99
N LEU A 125 -4.28 10.29 -16.96
CA LEU A 125 -4.84 9.74 -15.73
C LEU A 125 -3.94 8.66 -15.14
N LEU A 126 -3.35 7.80 -15.98
CA LEU A 126 -2.39 6.78 -15.53
C LEU A 126 -1.16 7.42 -14.91
N LEU A 127 -0.56 8.41 -15.57
CA LEU A 127 0.59 9.15 -15.05
C LEU A 127 0.23 9.87 -13.74
N PHE A 128 -0.93 10.50 -13.67
CA PHE A 128 -1.41 11.15 -12.46
C PHE A 128 -1.56 10.15 -11.29
N LEU A 129 -2.22 9.01 -11.50
CA LEU A 129 -2.37 7.97 -10.49
C LEU A 129 -1.03 7.40 -10.05
N LEU A 130 -0.07 7.23 -10.98
CA LEU A 130 1.29 6.81 -10.66
C LEU A 130 1.99 7.81 -9.74
N PHE A 131 1.96 9.11 -10.09
CA PHE A 131 2.58 10.15 -9.27
C PHE A 131 1.96 10.29 -7.89
N VAL A 132 0.62 10.27 -7.79
CA VAL A 132 -0.09 10.31 -6.50
C VAL A 132 0.28 9.08 -5.66
N THR A 133 0.27 7.89 -6.25
CA THR A 133 0.63 6.63 -5.56
C THR A 133 2.06 6.67 -5.04
N LEU A 134 3.02 7.10 -5.88
CA LEU A 134 4.42 7.24 -5.47
C LEU A 134 4.56 8.29 -4.36
N ALA A 135 3.88 9.43 -4.45
CA ALA A 135 3.91 10.46 -3.42
C ALA A 135 3.39 9.92 -2.07
N LEU A 136 2.27 9.21 -2.07
CA LEU A 136 1.70 8.60 -0.86
C LEU A 136 2.66 7.61 -0.21
N ILE A 137 3.21 6.67 -1.00
CA ILE A 137 4.14 5.64 -0.50
C ILE A 137 5.41 6.27 0.07
N ASN A 138 5.96 7.28 -0.62
CA ASN A 138 7.16 7.96 -0.13
C ASN A 138 6.88 8.81 1.11
N LEU A 139 5.71 9.48 1.20
CA LEU A 139 5.33 10.26 2.37
C LEU A 139 5.08 9.37 3.59
N SER A 140 4.40 8.23 3.42
CA SER A 140 4.19 7.25 4.49
C SER A 140 5.50 6.65 4.97
N MET A 141 6.43 6.31 4.06
CA MET A 141 7.77 5.85 4.43
C MET A 141 8.55 6.92 5.18
N LEU A 142 8.54 8.17 4.72
CA LEU A 142 9.24 9.28 5.36
C LEU A 142 8.74 9.51 6.80
N TYR A 143 7.42 9.49 7.00
CA TYR A 143 6.81 9.59 8.33
C TYR A 143 7.30 8.45 9.23
N ARG A 144 7.22 7.20 8.75
CA ARG A 144 7.63 6.01 9.48
C ARG A 144 9.11 6.05 9.85
N PHE A 145 10.00 6.45 8.93
CA PHE A 145 11.43 6.55 9.19
C PHE A 145 11.72 7.61 10.24
N ARG A 146 11.12 8.79 10.12
CA ARG A 146 11.30 9.87 11.11
C ARG A 146 10.85 9.44 12.51
N LYS A 147 9.75 8.71 12.61
CA LYS A 147 9.20 8.26 13.90
C LYS A 147 10.03 7.10 14.48
N ILE A 148 10.25 6.03 13.73
CA ILE A 148 10.94 4.83 14.24
C ILE A 148 12.45 5.09 14.47
N ASP A 149 13.11 5.81 13.57
CA ASP A 149 14.57 5.94 13.63
C ASP A 149 15.04 6.95 14.69
N ARG A 150 14.17 7.89 15.09
CA ARG A 150 14.51 8.93 16.08
C ARG A 150 13.96 8.65 17.48
N SER A 151 12.96 7.79 17.61
CA SER A 151 12.33 7.53 18.90
C SER A 151 12.98 6.41 19.69
N THR A 152 12.84 6.51 21.00
CA THR A 152 13.12 5.41 21.94
C THR A 152 11.94 4.45 22.02
N GLU A 153 12.14 3.25 22.55
CA GLU A 153 11.08 2.23 22.66
C GLU A 153 9.86 2.74 23.45
N GLY A 154 10.09 3.50 24.53
CA GLY A 154 9.01 4.09 25.34
C GLY A 154 8.17 5.11 24.58
N GLU A 155 8.78 5.89 23.69
CA GLU A 155 8.11 6.88 22.84
C GLU A 155 7.34 6.26 21.67
N LEU A 156 7.59 4.98 21.36
CA LEU A 156 6.90 4.23 20.33
C LEU A 156 5.62 3.55 20.84
N LYS A 157 5.30 3.65 22.13
CA LYS A 157 4.02 3.14 22.66
C LYS A 157 2.85 3.84 21.96
N GLY A 158 1.91 3.04 21.44
CA GLY A 158 0.77 3.56 20.69
C GLY A 158 1.08 3.94 19.24
N PHE A 159 2.30 3.68 18.76
CA PHE A 159 2.70 3.90 17.36
C PHE A 159 1.71 3.29 16.36
N THR A 160 1.18 2.10 16.64
CA THR A 160 0.19 1.43 15.77
C THR A 160 -1.04 2.31 15.51
N LYS A 161 -1.57 2.96 16.57
CA LYS A 161 -2.74 3.82 16.47
C LYS A 161 -2.42 5.10 15.69
N GLU A 162 -1.28 5.71 15.96
CA GLU A 162 -0.81 6.90 15.23
C GLU A 162 -0.61 6.61 13.74
N SER A 163 0.03 5.49 13.42
CA SER A 163 0.30 5.03 12.05
C SER A 163 -1.00 4.77 11.27
N ASN A 164 -1.98 4.11 11.90
CA ASN A 164 -3.30 3.91 11.31
C ASN A 164 -4.04 5.24 11.07
N MET A 165 -4.00 6.16 12.03
CA MET A 165 -4.61 7.48 11.88
C MET A 165 -3.96 8.27 10.74
N MET A 166 -2.63 8.26 10.66
CA MET A 166 -1.90 8.88 9.53
C MET A 166 -2.31 8.26 8.20
N SER A 167 -2.45 6.93 8.14
CA SER A 167 -2.88 6.22 6.93
C SER A 167 -4.31 6.62 6.50
N LEU A 168 -5.22 6.78 7.46
CA LEU A 168 -6.59 7.27 7.18
C LEU A 168 -6.59 8.70 6.64
N VAL A 169 -5.80 9.59 7.23
CA VAL A 169 -5.68 10.99 6.79
C VAL A 169 -5.12 11.06 5.37
N LEU A 170 -4.02 10.34 5.10
CA LEU A 170 -3.42 10.28 3.77
C LEU A 170 -4.36 9.66 2.73
N GLY A 171 -5.09 8.61 3.12
CA GLY A 171 -6.09 7.97 2.27
C GLY A 171 -7.22 8.93 1.89
N LEU A 172 -7.79 9.63 2.87
CA LEU A 172 -8.86 10.61 2.63
C LEU A 172 -8.38 11.77 1.75
N LEU A 173 -7.19 12.32 2.04
CA LEU A 173 -6.59 13.38 1.24
C LEU A 173 -6.38 12.93 -0.21
N SER A 174 -5.91 11.70 -0.41
CA SER A 174 -5.74 11.14 -1.75
C SER A 174 -7.05 10.98 -2.51
N ALA A 175 -8.13 10.56 -1.83
CA ALA A 175 -9.44 10.44 -2.45
C ALA A 175 -9.95 11.81 -2.93
N ILE A 176 -9.79 12.85 -2.12
CA ILE A 176 -10.16 14.23 -2.49
C ILE A 176 -9.36 14.69 -3.72
N ILE A 177 -8.05 14.46 -3.74
CA ILE A 177 -7.16 14.84 -4.85
C ILE A 177 -7.56 14.10 -6.14
N ILE A 178 -7.82 12.80 -6.05
CA ILE A 178 -8.18 11.98 -7.21
C ILE A 178 -9.54 12.38 -7.77
N VAL A 179 -10.56 12.54 -6.91
CA VAL A 179 -11.90 12.96 -7.34
C VAL A 179 -11.85 14.36 -7.95
N GLY A 180 -11.14 15.31 -7.32
CA GLY A 180 -10.96 16.65 -7.86
C GLY A 180 -10.31 16.64 -9.24
N PHE A 181 -9.26 15.84 -9.44
CA PHE A 181 -8.64 15.69 -10.76
C PHE A 181 -9.62 15.14 -11.81
N ILE A 182 -10.37 14.08 -11.49
CA ILE A 182 -11.35 13.49 -12.41
C ILE A 182 -12.42 14.52 -12.79
N VAL A 183 -12.99 15.24 -11.82
CA VAL A 183 -14.04 16.24 -12.05
C VAL A 183 -13.53 17.41 -12.89
N THR A 184 -12.32 17.92 -12.63
CA THR A 184 -11.80 19.10 -13.32
C THR A 184 -11.22 18.81 -14.70
N PHE A 185 -10.64 17.63 -14.92
CA PHE A 185 -9.87 17.35 -16.14
C PHE A 185 -10.46 16.26 -17.05
N LEU A 186 -11.36 15.39 -16.54
CA LEU A 186 -11.89 14.26 -17.32
C LEU A 186 -13.40 14.28 -17.55
N LEU A 187 -14.16 14.96 -16.69
CA LEU A 187 -15.60 15.22 -16.87
C LEU A 187 -16.00 16.43 -17.75
N PRO A 188 -15.15 17.47 -17.99
CA PRO A 188 -15.55 18.59 -18.85
C PRO A 188 -15.56 18.27 -20.35
#